data_AF-A0A0A9YMS3-F1
#
_entry.id   AF-A0A0A9YMS3-F1
#
_cell.length_a   1.000
_cell.length_b   1.000
_cell.length_c   1.000
_cell.angle_alpha   90.00
_cell.angle_beta   90.00
_cell.angle_gamma   90.00
#
_symmetry.space_group_name_H-M   'P 1'
#
loop_
_entity.id
_entity.type
_entity.pdbx_description
1 polymer ?
#
loop_
_entity_poly.entity_id
_entity_poly.type
_entity_poly.pdbx_seq_one_letter_code
_entity_poly.pdbx_strand_id
1 'polypeptide(L)'
;MIGPVLGLGLSLVSLLGVAVNFYIVVVVFLAKQVRVESGGAARILLAQLGIVGFFTSTIFLATETMQYFNMEPIIPCDVSGTTLMILHPMALFNIVGLNCDRYLAIAAPLHYSSLVKPRKVLLIVGLAWALCISLAVVPHTFTSFRTNPITFDC
;
A
#
# COMPACT_ATOMS: atom_id res chain seq x y z
N MET A 1 -20.52 -13.00 -9.36
CA MET A 1 -19.67 -14.20 -9.22
C MET A 1 -18.27 -13.84 -9.69
N ILE A 2 -17.38 -13.45 -8.78
CA ILE A 2 -15.96 -13.71 -9.01
C ILE A 2 -15.88 -15.22 -9.16
N GLY A 3 -15.52 -15.72 -10.35
CA GLY A 3 -15.50 -17.15 -10.59
C GLY A 3 -14.58 -17.83 -9.57
N PRO A 4 -14.82 -19.10 -9.18
CA PRO A 4 -14.01 -19.80 -8.18
C PRO A 4 -12.51 -19.77 -8.53
N VAL A 5 -12.18 -19.73 -9.81
CA VAL A 5 -10.81 -19.56 -10.34
C VAL A 5 -10.21 -18.19 -9.97
N LEU A 6 -10.99 -17.12 -10.06
CA LEU A 6 -10.54 -15.75 -9.77
C LEU A 6 -10.33 -15.56 -8.27
N GLY A 7 -11.23 -16.07 -7.41
CA GLY A 7 -11.06 -16.00 -5.95
C GLY A 7 -9.87 -16.84 -5.43
N LEU A 8 -9.65 -18.03 -6.01
CA LEU A 8 -8.44 -18.81 -5.73
C LEU A 8 -7.16 -18.09 -6.19
N GLY A 9 -7.19 -17.45 -7.36
CA GLY A 9 -6.06 -16.64 -7.82
C GLY A 9 -5.76 -15.45 -6.90
N LEU A 10 -6.80 -14.70 -6.51
CA LEU A 10 -6.69 -13.54 -5.64
C LEU A 10 -6.21 -13.90 -4.23
N SER A 11 -6.69 -14.99 -3.65
CA SER A 11 -6.22 -15.46 -2.34
C SER A 11 -4.75 -15.89 -2.35
N LEU A 12 -4.30 -16.60 -3.39
CA LEU A 12 -2.89 -16.95 -3.55
C LEU A 12 -1.98 -15.73 -3.72
N VAL A 13 -2.41 -14.78 -4.57
CA VAL A 13 -1.69 -13.51 -4.76
C VAL A 13 -1.64 -12.69 -3.48
N SER A 14 -2.73 -12.66 -2.72
CA SER A 14 -2.81 -11.94 -1.45
C SER A 14 -1.92 -12.59 -0.38
N LEU A 15 -1.88 -13.92 -0.29
CA LEU A 15 -0.99 -14.64 0.62
C LEU A 15 0.49 -14.36 0.31
N LEU A 16 0.87 -14.42 -0.98
CA LEU A 16 2.21 -14.04 -1.42
C LEU A 16 2.48 -12.56 -1.13
N GLY A 17 1.50 -11.69 -1.36
CA GLY A 17 1.57 -10.27 -1.07
C GLY A 17 1.85 -9.99 0.41
N VAL A 18 1.15 -10.66 1.32
CA VAL A 18 1.41 -10.56 2.77
C VAL A 18 2.84 -10.97 3.08
N ALA A 19 3.28 -12.14 2.61
CA ALA A 19 4.61 -12.68 2.90
C ALA A 19 5.74 -11.78 2.38
N VAL A 20 5.65 -11.36 1.10
CA VAL A 20 6.67 -10.54 0.45
C VAL A 20 6.72 -9.13 1.04
N ASN A 21 5.56 -8.49 1.25
CA ASN A 21 5.53 -7.15 1.81
C ASN A 21 6.00 -7.11 3.27
N PHE A 22 5.64 -8.12 4.07
CA PHE A 22 6.18 -8.28 5.42
C PHE A 22 7.70 -8.46 5.40
N TYR A 23 8.21 -9.31 4.52
CA TYR A 23 9.66 -9.49 4.34
C TYR A 23 10.36 -8.18 3.99
N ILE A 24 9.81 -7.37 3.07
CA ILE A 24 10.36 -6.05 2.71
C ILE A 24 10.45 -5.16 3.95
N VAL A 25 9.38 -5.08 4.74
CA VAL A 25 9.35 -4.29 5.98
C VAL A 25 10.45 -4.75 6.93
N VAL A 26 10.53 -6.05 7.21
CA VAL A 26 11.56 -6.63 8.09
C VAL A 26 12.96 -6.29 7.59
N VAL A 27 13.26 -6.52 6.32
CA VAL A 27 14.59 -6.25 5.75
C VAL A 27 14.94 -4.76 5.82
N VAL A 28 14.00 -3.87 5.54
CA VAL A 28 14.25 -2.42 5.60
C VAL A 28 14.57 -1.98 7.04
N PHE A 29 13.85 -2.52 8.03
CA PHE A 29 14.09 -2.24 9.45
C PHE A 29 15.40 -2.86 9.96
N LEU A 30 15.71 -4.10 9.59
CA LEU A 30 16.97 -4.75 9.98
C LEU A 30 18.17 -4.09 9.31
N ALA A 31 18.08 -3.75 8.03
CA ALA A 31 19.13 -3.02 7.33
C ALA A 31 19.37 -1.64 7.94
N LYS A 32 18.37 -1.03 8.60
CA LYS A 32 18.48 0.30 9.27
C LYS A 32 19.62 0.33 10.27
N GLN A 33 19.88 -0.79 10.95
CA GLN A 33 20.96 -0.89 11.93
C GLN A 33 22.37 -0.87 11.30
N VAL A 34 22.52 -1.24 10.02
CA VAL A 34 23.83 -1.56 9.43
C VAL A 34 24.42 -0.43 8.56
N ARG A 35 23.60 0.47 7.98
CA ARG A 35 24.08 1.52 7.05
C ARG A 35 23.50 2.88 7.41
N VAL A 36 24.29 3.70 8.11
CA VAL A 36 23.89 5.04 8.58
C VAL A 36 24.06 6.14 7.53
N GLU A 37 24.82 5.95 6.45
CA GLU A 37 25.10 7.03 5.49
C GLU A 37 24.44 6.87 4.11
N SER A 38 23.93 8.00 3.61
CA SER A 38 23.53 8.30 2.21
C SER A 38 22.19 7.76 1.66
N GLY A 39 21.67 6.62 2.09
CA GLY A 39 20.50 5.98 1.45
C GLY A 39 19.09 6.30 2.03
N GLY A 40 18.92 7.31 2.88
CA GLY A 40 17.73 7.45 3.74
C GLY A 40 16.38 7.62 3.02
N ALA A 41 16.37 8.35 1.89
CA ALA A 41 15.16 8.67 1.13
C ALA A 41 14.47 7.44 0.52
N ALA A 42 15.21 6.64 -0.26
CA ALA A 42 14.71 5.42 -0.88
C ALA A 42 14.21 4.41 0.16
N ARG A 43 14.85 4.35 1.34
CA ARG A 43 14.46 3.44 2.43
C ARG A 43 13.12 3.80 3.04
N ILE A 44 12.82 5.09 3.19
CA ILE A 44 11.51 5.55 3.66
C ILE A 44 10.42 5.12 2.68
N LEU A 45 10.65 5.31 1.38
CA LEU A 45 9.70 4.92 0.34
C LEU A 45 9.52 3.40 0.26
N LEU A 46 10.59 2.61 0.39
CA LEU A 46 10.53 1.15 0.47
C LEU A 46 9.78 0.66 1.72
N ALA A 47 10.01 1.29 2.88
CA ALA A 47 9.29 0.94 4.11
C ALA A 47 7.79 1.21 3.95
N GLN A 48 7.43 2.38 3.41
CA GLN A 48 6.04 2.76 3.14
C GLN A 48 5.40 1.82 2.11
N LEU A 49 6.11 1.46 1.04
CA LEU A 49 5.61 0.52 0.05
C LEU A 49 5.31 -0.86 0.66
N GLY A 50 6.23 -1.38 1.49
CA GLY A 50 6.02 -2.65 2.19
C GLY A 50 4.87 -2.59 3.20
N ILE A 51 4.74 -1.50 3.95
CA ILE A 51 3.62 -1.31 4.90
C ILE A 51 2.29 -1.28 4.15
N VAL A 52 2.18 -0.42 3.13
CA VAL A 52 0.96 -0.28 2.32
C VAL A 52 0.60 -1.60 1.65
N GLY A 53 1.57 -2.29 1.05
CA GLY A 53 1.36 -3.58 0.41
C GLY A 53 0.89 -4.67 1.39
N PHE A 54 1.48 -4.72 2.59
CA PHE A 54 1.07 -5.68 3.61
C PHE A 54 -0.38 -5.47 4.05
N PHE A 55 -0.77 -4.22 4.32
CA PHE A 55 -2.14 -3.91 4.71
C PHE A 55 -3.14 -4.18 3.60
N THR A 56 -2.84 -3.78 2.36
CA THR A 56 -3.70 -4.07 1.20
C THR A 56 -3.91 -5.57 1.04
N SER A 57 -2.84 -6.37 1.04
CA SER A 57 -2.95 -7.82 0.88
C SER A 57 -3.66 -8.51 2.05
N THR A 58 -3.52 -7.98 3.28
CA THR A 58 -4.23 -8.51 4.45
C THR A 58 -5.74 -8.23 4.38
N ILE A 59 -6.13 -7.01 3.97
CA ILE A 59 -7.54 -6.64 3.80
C ILE A 59 -8.20 -7.52 2.75
N PHE A 60 -7.57 -7.70 1.58
CA PHE A 60 -8.08 -8.60 0.54
C PHE A 60 -8.19 -10.05 1.02
N LEU A 61 -7.16 -10.58 1.69
CA LEU A 61 -7.23 -11.95 2.21
C LEU A 61 -8.34 -12.12 3.24
N ALA A 62 -8.56 -11.13 4.10
CA ALA A 62 -9.63 -11.15 5.10
C ALA A 62 -11.03 -11.09 4.45
N THR A 63 -11.25 -10.25 3.44
CA THR A 63 -12.57 -10.16 2.78
C THR A 63 -12.88 -11.41 1.97
N GLU A 64 -11.92 -11.94 1.22
CA GLU A 64 -12.11 -13.14 0.38
C GLU A 64 -12.33 -14.41 1.21
N THR A 65 -11.63 -14.56 2.35
CA THR A 65 -11.82 -15.72 3.23
C THR A 65 -13.21 -15.73 3.85
N MET A 66 -13.73 -14.58 4.29
CA MET A 66 -15.08 -14.49 4.85
C MET A 66 -16.15 -14.81 3.80
N GLN A 67 -15.98 -14.31 2.57
CA GLN A 67 -16.81 -14.64 1.43
C GLN A 67 -16.83 -16.15 1.14
N TYR A 68 -15.65 -16.80 1.14
CA TYR A 68 -15.56 -18.25 0.91
C TYR A 68 -16.35 -19.08 1.94
N PHE A 69 -16.37 -18.63 3.20
CA PHE A 69 -17.13 -19.27 4.26
C PHE A 69 -18.58 -18.76 4.39
N ASN A 70 -19.04 -17.87 3.50
CA ASN A 70 -20.35 -17.19 3.58
C ASN A 70 -20.59 -16.55 4.96
N MET A 71 -19.54 -16.01 5.56
CA MET A 71 -19.61 -15.32 6.85
C MET A 71 -19.70 -13.82 6.66
N GLU A 72 -20.38 -13.15 7.59
CA GLU A 72 -20.48 -11.70 7.59
C GLU A 72 -19.08 -11.08 7.76
N PRO A 73 -18.72 -10.05 6.97
CA PRO A 73 -17.37 -9.50 7.01
C PRO A 73 -17.12 -8.80 8.35
N ILE A 74 -16.01 -9.18 9.00
CA ILE A 74 -15.56 -8.57 10.27
C ILE A 74 -15.27 -7.06 10.08
N ILE A 75 -14.77 -6.69 8.89
CA ILE A 75 -14.50 -5.30 8.52
C ILE A 75 -15.65 -4.81 7.66
N PRO A 76 -16.37 -3.74 8.05
CA PRO A 76 -17.44 -3.19 7.22
C PRO A 76 -16.94 -2.82 5.83
N CYS A 77 -17.70 -3.12 4.77
CA CYS A 77 -17.31 -2.81 3.38
C CYS A 77 -16.97 -1.35 3.16
N ASP A 78 -17.65 -0.46 3.88
CA ASP A 78 -17.39 0.98 3.82
C ASP A 78 -15.98 1.34 4.29
N VAL A 79 -15.53 0.68 5.36
CA VAL A 79 -14.20 0.86 5.91
C VAL A 79 -13.15 0.18 5.03
N SER A 80 -13.37 -1.06 4.59
CA SER A 80 -12.40 -1.77 3.74
C SER A 80 -12.25 -1.09 2.38
N GLY A 81 -13.35 -0.71 1.73
CA GLY A 81 -13.36 0.00 0.45
C GLY A 81 -12.69 1.37 0.53
N THR A 82 -13.01 2.18 1.53
CA THR A 82 -12.36 3.47 1.76
C THR A 82 -10.86 3.31 2.03
N THR A 83 -10.49 2.30 2.82
CA THR A 83 -9.07 2.02 3.13
C THR A 83 -8.31 1.61 1.87
N LEU A 84 -8.85 0.73 1.04
CA LEU A 84 -8.24 0.32 -0.23
C LEU A 84 -8.10 1.49 -1.21
N MET A 85 -9.09 2.40 -1.22
CA MET A 85 -9.05 3.60 -2.04
C MET A 85 -7.94 4.58 -1.64
N ILE A 86 -7.49 4.55 -0.39
CA ILE A 86 -6.32 5.32 0.08
C ILE A 86 -5.02 4.55 -0.24
N LEU A 87 -4.98 3.24 0.04
CA LEU A 87 -3.77 2.43 -0.04
C LEU A 87 -3.29 2.20 -1.48
N HIS A 88 -4.17 2.03 -2.46
CA HIS A 88 -3.77 1.82 -3.86
C HIS A 88 -3.03 3.03 -4.47
N PRO A 89 -3.58 4.26 -4.40
CA PRO A 89 -2.86 5.46 -4.84
C PRO A 89 -1.56 5.69 -4.06
N MET A 90 -1.53 5.40 -2.76
CA MET A 90 -0.30 5.44 -1.95
C MET A 90 0.78 4.50 -2.50
N ALA A 91 0.43 3.28 -2.89
CA ALA A 91 1.37 2.34 -3.48
C ALA A 91 1.96 2.88 -4.80
N LEU A 92 1.11 3.44 -5.67
CA LEU A 92 1.55 4.08 -6.91
C LEU A 92 2.49 5.26 -6.65
N PHE A 93 2.14 6.11 -5.68
CA PHE A 93 2.96 7.23 -5.28
C PHE A 93 4.36 6.80 -4.83
N ASN A 94 4.44 5.74 -4.01
CA ASN A 94 5.72 5.19 -3.55
C ASN A 94 6.55 4.63 -4.70
N ILE A 95 5.93 3.93 -5.67
CA ILE A 95 6.60 3.41 -6.86
C ILE A 95 7.16 4.55 -7.71
N VAL A 96 6.37 5.59 -7.97
CA VAL A 96 6.83 6.78 -8.70
C VAL A 96 8.00 7.44 -7.96
N GLY A 97 7.88 7.63 -6.65
CA GLY A 97 8.94 8.19 -5.82
C GLY A 97 10.25 7.39 -5.90
N LEU A 98 10.18 6.06 -5.90
CA LEU A 98 11.35 5.19 -6.04
C LEU A 98 12.00 5.32 -7.42
N ASN A 99 11.21 5.38 -8.48
CA ASN A 99 11.71 5.57 -9.85
C ASN A 99 12.33 6.96 -10.02
N CYS A 100 11.72 8.00 -9.45
CA CYS A 100 12.29 9.35 -9.44
C CYS A 100 13.61 9.41 -8.66
N ASP A 101 13.70 8.75 -7.50
CA ASP A 101 14.95 8.64 -6.73
C ASP A 101 16.07 7.99 -7.55
N ARG A 102 15.79 6.84 -8.19
CA ARG A 102 16.76 6.16 -9.06
C ARG A 102 17.16 7.04 -10.26
N TYR A 103 16.20 7.71 -10.90
CA TYR A 103 16.45 8.59 -12.02
C TYR A 103 17.38 9.76 -11.64
N LEU A 104 17.11 10.43 -10.52
CA LEU A 104 17.93 11.57 -10.06
C LEU A 104 19.36 11.13 -9.68
N ALA A 105 19.52 9.92 -9.13
CA ALA A 105 20.83 9.38 -8.81
C ALA A 105 21.68 9.13 -10.07
N ILE A 106 21.06 8.74 -11.18
CA ILE A 106 21.74 8.47 -12.46
C ILE A 106 21.98 9.76 -13.25
N ALA A 107 20.95 10.60 -13.37
CA ALA A 107 20.99 11.78 -14.23
C ALA A 107 21.83 12.93 -13.65
N ALA A 108 21.96 13.03 -12.32
CA ALA A 108 22.64 14.15 -11.68
C ALA A 108 23.40 13.73 -10.40
N PRO A 109 24.43 12.85 -10.49
CA PRO A 109 25.11 12.29 -9.33
C PRO A 109 25.70 13.35 -8.39
N LEU A 110 26.20 14.47 -8.92
CA LEU A 110 26.82 15.53 -8.12
C LEU A 110 25.81 16.39 -7.35
N HIS A 111 24.58 16.53 -7.88
CA HIS A 111 23.50 17.31 -7.25
C HIS A 111 22.55 16.43 -6.43
N TYR A 112 22.59 15.10 -6.60
CA TYR A 112 21.69 14.17 -5.91
C TYR A 112 21.73 14.34 -4.38
N SER A 113 22.93 14.43 -3.80
CA SER A 113 23.12 14.60 -2.35
C SER A 113 22.58 15.92 -1.79
N SER A 114 22.44 16.96 -2.61
CA SER A 114 21.88 18.25 -2.18
C SER A 114 20.36 18.32 -2.39
N LEU A 115 19.86 17.66 -3.45
CA LEU A 115 18.46 17.66 -3.84
C LEU A 115 17.61 16.70 -2.99
N VAL A 116 18.06 15.45 -2.84
CA VAL A 116 17.30 14.38 -2.20
C VAL A 116 17.67 14.28 -0.72
N LYS A 117 16.82 14.85 0.14
CA LYS A 117 16.96 14.77 1.60
C LYS A 117 15.83 13.93 2.19
N PRO A 118 16.09 13.05 3.17
CA PRO A 118 15.06 12.21 3.78
C PRO A 118 13.92 13.03 4.40
N ARG A 119 14.22 14.22 4.94
CA ARG A 119 13.20 15.15 5.47
C ARG A 119 12.23 15.63 4.38
N LYS A 120 12.71 15.93 3.17
CA LYS A 120 11.85 16.32 2.05
C LYS A 120 10.97 15.16 1.61
N VAL A 121 11.52 13.96 1.56
CA VAL A 121 10.75 12.75 1.23
C VAL A 121 9.66 12.48 2.25
N LEU A 122 9.93 12.62 3.55
CA LEU A 122 8.89 12.51 4.59
C LEU A 122 7.77 13.54 4.41
N LEU A 123 8.11 14.80 4.11
CA LEU A 123 7.11 15.83 3.82
C LEU A 123 6.25 15.47 2.60
N ILE A 124 6.89 15.03 1.52
CA ILE A 124 6.23 14.62 0.28
C ILE A 124 5.29 13.43 0.53
N VAL A 125 5.74 12.42 1.29
CA VAL A 125 4.91 11.27 1.70
C VAL A 125 3.73 11.74 2.56
N GLY A 126 3.95 12.63 3.52
CA GLY A 126 2.87 13.19 4.35
C GLY A 126 1.82 13.95 3.53
N LEU A 127 2.24 14.75 2.56
CA LEU A 127 1.35 15.45 1.64
C LEU A 127 0.58 14.46 0.75
N ALA A 128 1.24 13.40 0.30
CA ALA A 128 0.59 12.35 -0.47
C ALA A 128 -0.52 11.68 0.35
N TRP A 129 -0.24 11.30 1.61
CA TRP A 129 -1.26 10.76 2.52
C TRP A 129 -2.46 11.70 2.67
N ALA A 130 -2.21 12.99 2.90
CA ALA A 130 -3.27 13.99 3.00
C ALA A 130 -4.10 14.08 1.70
N LEU A 131 -3.45 14.03 0.53
CA LEU A 131 -4.12 14.03 -0.76
C LEU A 131 -5.00 12.78 -0.95
N CYS A 132 -4.49 11.58 -0.67
CA CYS A 132 -5.27 10.36 -0.87
C CYS A 132 -6.42 10.23 0.12
N ILE A 133 -6.24 10.68 1.37
CA ILE A 133 -7.35 10.80 2.32
C ILE A 133 -8.40 11.78 1.79
N SER A 134 -7.99 12.96 1.32
CA SER A 134 -8.93 13.95 0.77
C SER A 134 -9.70 13.41 -0.43
N LEU A 135 -9.04 12.65 -1.30
CA LEU A 135 -9.67 12.00 -2.45
C LEU A 135 -10.61 10.85 -2.04
N ALA A 136 -10.34 10.15 -0.95
CA ALA A 136 -11.19 9.06 -0.45
C ALA A 136 -12.42 9.55 0.33
N VAL A 137 -12.34 10.74 0.96
CA VAL A 137 -13.48 11.34 1.69
C VAL A 137 -14.68 11.60 0.78
N VAL A 138 -14.45 12.03 -0.46
CA VAL A 138 -15.52 12.31 -1.42
C VAL A 138 -16.39 11.06 -1.66
N PRO A 139 -15.86 9.93 -2.15
CA PRO A 139 -16.59 8.66 -2.25
C PRO A 139 -17.25 8.24 -0.94
N HIS A 140 -16.58 8.31 0.21
CA HIS A 140 -17.19 7.93 1.48
C HIS A 140 -18.47 8.75 1.79
N THR A 141 -18.52 10.03 1.40
CA THR A 141 -19.69 10.87 1.60
C THR A 141 -20.80 10.71 0.56
N PHE A 142 -20.46 10.33 -0.69
CA PHE A 142 -21.42 10.27 -1.81
C PHE A 142 -21.82 8.84 -2.20
N THR A 143 -21.00 7.84 -1.89
CA THR A 143 -21.19 6.44 -2.26
C THR A 143 -20.97 5.54 -1.04
N SER A 144 -22.02 4.89 -0.56
CA SER A 144 -21.87 3.87 0.48
C SER A 144 -21.41 2.56 -0.16
N PHE A 145 -20.25 2.03 0.24
CA PHE A 145 -19.89 0.66 -0.13
C PHE A 145 -20.84 -0.29 0.63
N ARG A 146 -21.54 -1.15 -0.12
CA ARG A 146 -22.58 -2.02 0.42
C ARG A 146 -22.20 -3.48 0.22
N THR A 147 -22.36 -4.28 1.27
CA THR A 147 -22.28 -5.74 1.17
C THR A 147 -23.36 -6.24 0.21
N ASN A 148 -22.99 -7.18 -0.66
CA ASN A 148 -23.99 -7.96 -1.40
C ASN A 148 -24.59 -9.03 -0.46
N PRO A 149 -25.89 -9.01 -0.14
CA PRO A 149 -26.47 -9.95 0.83
C PRO A 149 -26.54 -11.40 0.34
N ILE A 150 -26.33 -11.65 -0.96
CA ILE A 150 -26.37 -13.00 -1.55
C ILE A 150 -24.97 -13.60 -1.61
N THR A 151 -23.95 -12.79 -1.87
CA THR A 151 -22.57 -13.25 -2.07
C THR A 151 -21.63 -12.87 -0.93
N PHE A 152 -22.05 -12.00 -0.01
CA PHE A 152 -21.24 -11.40 1.06
C PHE A 152 -20.00 -10.63 0.56
N ASP A 153 -20.00 -10.25 -0.73
CA ASP A 153 -18.93 -9.48 -1.36
C ASP A 153 -19.01 -7.99 -0.95
N CYS A 154 -17.84 -7.40 -0.76
CA CYS A 154 -17.56 -5.97 -0.91
C CYS A 154 -16.88 -5.76 -2.27
#